data_AF-A0A966B5Y8-F1
#
_entry.id   AF-A0A966B5Y8-F1
#
_cell.length_a   1.000
_cell.length_b   1.000
_cell.length_c   1.000
_cell.angle_alpha   90.00
_cell.angle_beta   90.00
_cell.angle_gamma   90.00
#
_symmetry.space_group_name_H-M   'P 1'
#
loop_
_entity.id
_entity.type
_entity.pdbx_description
1 polymer ?
#
loop_
_entity_poly.entity_id
_entity_poly.type
_entity_poly.pdbx_seq_one_letter_code
_entity_poly.pdbx_strand_id
1 'polypeptide(L)'
;MNAPLNYLLAVVALFSLLQFQAHGAFPGNLLLNQERKQQRIKDTTQRTAEQLDSLIDEFNRNGLQGSDLQVIKAIRQVLGQLSKDQMKEIVNLLNGAREDTKKDPNSAGASVKILNAYAGQKGVIVQLRRILLEYQSQVALFDLARLVRELGNRQTTNLHEAISLASSGSFNPGSPTRSEQISLQLQSAEQEALGGEVATIVNKLKDLSKLTEGSPDQRPTKALEYANESKLNDALQKAVDEIKGKRVMSAVSFEKKSRDTLWKLAKILEPEKGDLEQMVEALERLEDIIDKEAEIEQGTEKLD
;
A
#
# COMPACT_ATOMS: atom_id res chain seq x y z
N MET A 1 -28.03 -27.97 -45.94
CA MET A 1 -27.68 -26.55 -45.75
C MET A 1 -26.81 -26.46 -44.51
N ASN A 2 -25.49 -26.48 -44.74
CA ASN A 2 -24.39 -26.22 -43.80
C ASN A 2 -23.13 -26.61 -44.58
N ALA A 3 -22.26 -25.65 -44.85
CA ALA A 3 -20.92 -25.91 -45.36
C ALA A 3 -19.95 -24.91 -44.69
N PRO A 4 -18.95 -25.42 -43.94
CA PRO A 4 -17.82 -24.67 -43.41
C PRO A 4 -16.67 -24.66 -44.42
N LEU A 5 -15.70 -23.75 -44.31
CA LEU A 5 -14.40 -23.96 -44.95
C LEU A 5 -13.27 -23.16 -44.29
N ASN A 6 -12.30 -23.90 -43.77
CA ASN A 6 -10.90 -23.50 -43.58
C ASN A 6 -10.36 -22.77 -44.83
N TYR A 7 -9.37 -21.89 -44.69
CA TYR A 7 -8.14 -21.99 -45.49
C TYR A 7 -6.96 -21.20 -44.88
N LEU A 8 -5.86 -21.93 -44.79
CA LEU A 8 -4.46 -21.56 -44.62
C LEU A 8 -4.02 -20.30 -45.39
N LEU A 9 -3.09 -19.55 -44.78
CA LEU A 9 -1.85 -19.00 -45.36
C LEU A 9 -1.86 -18.51 -46.83
N ALA A 10 -1.73 -17.20 -46.99
CA ALA A 10 -1.03 -16.60 -48.14
C ALA A 10 -0.19 -15.41 -47.67
N VAL A 11 1.11 -15.68 -47.44
CA VAL A 11 2.15 -14.65 -47.49
C VAL A 11 2.36 -14.34 -48.97
N VAL A 12 1.96 -13.15 -49.40
CA VAL A 12 2.52 -12.49 -50.57
C VAL A 12 2.87 -11.07 -50.17
N ALA A 13 4.17 -10.81 -50.17
CA ALA A 13 4.73 -9.49 -50.04
C ALA A 13 4.18 -8.58 -51.14
N LEU A 14 3.50 -7.50 -50.75
CA LEU A 14 3.47 -6.29 -51.56
C LEU A 14 4.17 -5.20 -50.75
N PHE A 15 5.44 -5.03 -51.07
CA PHE A 15 6.23 -3.84 -50.83
C PHE A 15 5.45 -2.64 -51.37
N SER A 16 4.64 -2.04 -50.50
CA SER A 16 3.94 -0.79 -50.75
C SER A 16 4.49 0.17 -49.71
N LEU A 17 5.43 1.00 -50.16
CA LEU A 17 5.93 2.22 -49.52
C LEU A 17 5.17 2.58 -48.24
N LEU A 18 5.72 2.16 -47.09
CA LEU A 18 5.51 2.89 -45.85
C LEU A 18 6.07 4.29 -46.09
N GLN A 19 5.23 5.19 -46.58
CA GLN A 19 5.39 6.58 -46.24
C GLN A 19 5.24 6.63 -44.72
N PHE A 20 6.39 6.61 -44.02
CA PHE A 20 6.51 7.34 -42.77
C PHE A 20 6.06 8.76 -43.10
N GLN A 21 4.78 9.06 -42.87
CA GLN A 21 4.39 10.43 -42.61
C GLN A 21 5.04 10.77 -41.27
N ALA A 22 6.26 11.32 -41.33
CA ALA A 22 6.78 12.11 -40.25
C ALA A 22 5.70 13.17 -39.96
N HIS A 23 5.08 13.09 -38.78
CA HIS A 23 4.20 14.13 -38.29
C HIS A 23 5.10 15.34 -37.96
N GLY A 24 5.36 16.12 -39.01
CA GLY A 24 6.57 16.92 -39.16
C GLY A 24 6.48 18.39 -38.78
N ALA A 25 5.51 18.75 -37.95
CA ALA A 25 5.37 20.11 -37.48
C ALA A 25 4.86 20.09 -36.05
N PHE A 26 5.78 19.96 -35.09
CA PHE A 26 5.48 20.22 -33.69
C PHE A 26 5.27 21.72 -33.53
N PRO A 27 4.05 22.19 -33.19
CA PRO A 27 3.87 23.59 -32.88
C PRO A 27 4.76 23.90 -31.67
N GLY A 28 5.77 24.76 -31.83
CA GLY A 28 6.70 25.10 -30.75
C GLY A 28 6.02 25.59 -29.46
N ASN A 29 4.77 26.05 -29.56
CA ASN A 29 3.90 26.40 -28.44
C ASN A 29 3.49 25.19 -27.58
N LEU A 30 3.33 23.99 -28.15
CA LEU A 30 3.01 22.76 -27.40
C LEU A 30 4.20 22.28 -26.59
N LEU A 31 5.41 22.22 -27.19
CA LEU A 31 6.64 21.85 -26.48
C LEU A 31 6.97 22.85 -25.35
N LEU A 32 6.81 24.15 -25.61
CA LEU A 32 6.96 25.18 -24.58
C LEU A 32 5.94 25.02 -23.43
N ASN A 33 4.70 24.61 -23.74
CA ASN A 33 3.70 24.35 -22.73
C ASN A 33 4.07 23.13 -21.88
N GLN A 34 4.51 22.02 -22.50
CA GLN A 34 4.97 20.84 -21.76
C GLN A 34 6.18 21.16 -20.88
N GLU A 35 7.19 21.85 -21.42
CA GLU A 35 8.37 22.30 -20.66
C GLU A 35 7.95 23.11 -19.41
N ARG A 36 7.05 24.10 -19.58
CA ARG A 36 6.57 24.94 -18.47
C ARG A 36 5.73 24.17 -17.47
N LYS A 37 4.88 23.25 -17.93
CA LYS A 37 4.10 22.39 -17.03
C LYS A 37 5.05 21.50 -16.21
N GLN A 38 6.03 20.86 -16.85
CA GLN A 38 6.99 19.99 -16.17
C GLN A 38 7.80 20.78 -15.13
N GLN A 39 8.22 21.99 -15.49
CA GLN A 39 8.93 22.89 -14.59
C GLN A 39 8.10 23.21 -13.33
N ARG A 40 6.80 23.47 -13.48
CA ARG A 40 5.90 23.70 -12.32
C ARG A 40 5.73 22.46 -11.44
N ILE A 41 5.66 21.27 -12.03
CA ILE A 41 5.58 20.03 -11.24
C ILE A 41 6.87 19.83 -10.47
N LYS A 42 8.03 19.96 -11.13
CA LYS A 42 9.35 19.90 -10.49
C LYS A 42 9.44 20.81 -9.26
N ASP A 43 9.02 22.07 -9.42
CA ASP A 43 9.08 23.07 -8.35
C ASP A 43 8.07 22.76 -7.22
N THR A 44 6.95 22.11 -7.53
CA THR A 44 5.98 21.65 -6.53
C THR A 44 6.50 20.44 -5.76
N THR A 45 7.06 19.45 -6.45
CA THR A 45 7.72 18.28 -5.85
C THR A 45 8.86 18.69 -4.91
N GLN A 46 9.68 19.67 -5.32
CA GLN A 46 10.76 20.21 -4.48
C GLN A 46 10.21 20.89 -3.21
N ARG A 47 9.15 21.70 -3.34
CA ARG A 47 8.50 22.33 -2.17
C ARG A 47 7.90 21.30 -1.22
N THR A 48 7.28 20.24 -1.73
CA THR A 48 6.77 19.15 -0.89
C THR A 48 7.91 18.46 -0.14
N ALA A 49 9.06 18.23 -0.78
CA ALA A 49 10.25 17.69 -0.11
C ALA A 49 10.77 18.60 1.02
N GLU A 50 10.78 19.92 0.82
CA GLU A 50 11.18 20.91 1.82
C GLU A 50 10.19 21.02 3.00
N GLN A 51 8.90 20.82 2.74
CA GLN A 51 7.89 20.72 3.81
C GLN A 51 8.10 19.48 4.67
N LEU A 52 8.44 18.34 4.04
CA LEU A 52 8.81 17.14 4.79
C LEU A 52 10.09 17.32 5.61
N ASP A 53 11.04 18.16 5.17
CA ASP A 53 12.20 18.51 5.99
C ASP A 53 11.79 19.22 7.29
N SER A 54 10.84 20.16 7.20
CA SER A 54 10.30 20.85 8.38
C SER A 54 9.62 19.86 9.33
N LEU A 55 8.86 18.91 8.77
CA LEU A 55 8.24 17.83 9.54
C LEU A 55 9.27 16.96 10.26
N ILE A 56 10.28 16.49 9.54
CA ILE A 56 11.37 15.66 10.08
C ILE A 56 12.08 16.39 11.23
N ASP A 57 12.28 17.70 11.10
CA ASP A 57 12.86 18.54 12.14
C ASP A 57 11.98 18.61 13.39
N GLU A 58 10.66 18.77 13.25
CA GLU A 58 9.72 18.75 14.37
C GLU A 58 9.74 17.41 15.10
N PHE A 59 9.72 16.31 14.35
CA PHE A 59 9.85 14.96 14.91
C PHE A 59 11.13 14.80 15.74
N ASN A 60 12.27 15.21 15.18
CA ASN A 60 13.56 15.12 15.87
C ASN A 60 13.58 15.99 17.15
N ARG A 61 12.99 17.20 17.10
CA ARG A 61 12.90 18.11 18.27
C ARG A 61 12.01 17.54 19.38
N ASN A 62 10.94 16.84 19.01
CA ASN A 62 10.02 16.21 19.94
C ASN A 62 10.51 14.85 20.46
N GLY A 63 11.71 14.41 20.04
CA GLY A 63 12.26 13.11 20.41
C GLY A 63 11.45 11.93 19.86
N LEU A 64 10.64 12.16 18.83
CA LEU A 64 9.88 11.13 18.15
C LEU A 64 10.84 10.34 17.25
N GLN A 65 10.88 9.02 17.44
CA GLN A 65 11.78 8.13 16.73
C GLN A 65 11.06 6.84 16.34
N GLY A 66 11.47 6.31 15.19
CA GLY A 66 11.26 4.93 14.77
C GLY A 66 10.78 4.81 13.32
N SER A 67 9.98 3.78 13.02
CA SER A 67 9.68 3.35 11.64
C SER A 67 8.98 4.42 10.83
N ASP A 68 8.03 5.15 11.42
CA ASP A 68 7.24 6.19 10.76
C ASP A 68 8.13 7.34 10.28
N LEU A 69 9.05 7.80 11.13
CA LEU A 69 10.04 8.81 10.77
C LEU A 69 11.00 8.32 9.67
N GLN A 70 11.36 7.04 9.67
CA GLN A 70 12.21 6.46 8.61
C GLN A 70 11.48 6.46 7.26
N VAL A 71 10.19 6.14 7.24
CA VAL A 71 9.35 6.23 6.05
C VAL A 71 9.32 7.66 5.53
N ILE A 72 9.04 8.65 6.39
CA ILE A 72 8.98 10.07 5.99
C ILE A 72 10.33 10.54 5.42
N LYS A 73 11.44 10.15 6.06
CA LYS A 73 12.81 10.43 5.56
C LYS A 73 13.05 9.82 4.19
N ALA A 74 12.62 8.57 3.97
CA ALA A 74 12.74 7.89 2.69
C ALA A 74 11.89 8.60 1.60
N ILE A 75 10.65 8.97 1.91
CA ILE A 75 9.77 9.72 1.00
C ILE A 75 10.43 11.05 0.61
N ARG A 76 10.88 11.83 1.60
CA ARG A 76 11.59 13.09 1.36
C ARG A 76 12.79 12.90 0.44
N GLN A 77 13.60 11.87 0.69
CA GLN A 77 14.77 11.57 -0.13
C GLN A 77 14.38 11.30 -1.59
N VAL A 78 13.34 10.49 -1.82
CA VAL A 78 12.86 10.19 -3.17
C VAL A 78 12.32 11.45 -3.84
N LEU A 79 11.47 12.26 -3.18
CA LEU A 79 10.95 13.51 -3.76
C LEU A 79 12.08 14.51 -4.12
N GLY A 80 13.10 14.61 -3.27
CA GLY A 80 14.29 15.42 -3.54
C GLY A 80 15.08 14.92 -4.75
N GLN A 81 15.22 13.60 -4.90
CA GLN A 81 15.90 12.98 -6.04
C GLN A 81 15.10 13.15 -7.34
N LEU A 82 13.78 12.93 -7.28
CA LEU A 82 12.85 13.10 -8.41
C LEU A 82 12.94 14.53 -8.95
N SER A 83 12.86 15.53 -8.07
CA SER A 83 12.85 16.94 -8.47
C SER A 83 14.22 17.44 -8.97
N LYS A 84 15.31 17.14 -8.27
CA LYS A 84 16.64 17.69 -8.58
C LYS A 84 17.29 17.05 -9.81
N ASP A 85 17.02 15.77 -10.05
CA ASP A 85 17.71 15.01 -11.08
C ASP A 85 16.77 14.62 -12.22
N GLN A 86 15.78 13.76 -11.97
CA GLN A 86 14.94 13.20 -13.04
C GLN A 86 14.04 14.24 -13.71
N MET A 87 13.26 14.99 -12.94
CA MET A 87 12.38 16.03 -13.47
C MET A 87 13.17 17.20 -14.09
N LYS A 88 14.34 17.52 -13.53
CA LYS A 88 15.25 18.50 -14.14
C LYS A 88 15.73 18.04 -15.52
N GLU A 89 16.08 16.76 -15.65
CA GLU A 89 16.50 16.20 -16.93
C GLU A 89 15.36 16.16 -17.95
N ILE A 90 14.13 15.82 -17.53
CA ILE A 90 12.95 15.90 -18.41
C ILE A 90 12.75 17.33 -18.92
N VAL A 91 12.89 18.35 -18.07
CA VAL A 91 12.84 19.76 -18.51
C VAL A 91 13.93 20.07 -19.53
N ASN A 92 15.17 19.60 -19.32
CA ASN A 92 16.27 19.78 -20.27
C ASN A 92 15.99 19.10 -21.62
N LEU A 93 15.42 17.89 -21.60
CA LEU A 93 15.05 17.14 -22.81
C LEU A 93 13.96 17.87 -23.60
N LEU A 94 12.90 18.35 -22.93
CA LEU A 94 11.82 19.11 -23.57
C LEU A 94 12.32 20.45 -24.14
N ASN A 95 13.19 21.15 -23.42
CA ASN A 95 13.83 22.36 -23.92
C ASN A 95 14.73 22.07 -25.14
N GLY A 96 15.55 21.03 -25.06
CA GLY A 96 16.42 20.60 -26.15
C GLY A 96 15.63 20.19 -27.41
N ALA A 97 14.52 19.47 -27.23
CA ALA A 97 13.61 19.13 -28.33
C ALA A 97 13.06 20.39 -28.99
N ARG A 98 12.61 21.37 -28.19
CA ARG A 98 12.12 22.67 -28.68
C ARG A 98 13.17 23.44 -29.47
N GLU A 99 14.42 23.48 -29.00
CA GLU A 99 15.50 24.16 -29.73
C GLU A 99 15.87 23.45 -31.03
N ASP A 100 15.78 22.11 -31.08
CA ASP A 100 16.01 21.35 -32.30
C ASP A 100 14.88 21.55 -33.32
N THR A 101 13.62 21.56 -32.89
CA THR A 101 12.45 21.84 -33.75
C THR A 101 12.50 23.23 -34.38
N LYS A 102 13.05 24.24 -33.67
CA LYS A 102 13.24 25.59 -34.25
C LYS A 102 14.21 25.61 -35.42
N LYS A 103 15.21 24.73 -35.40
CA LYS A 103 16.23 24.63 -36.46
C LYS A 103 15.71 23.78 -37.62
N ASP A 104 15.09 22.65 -37.29
CA ASP A 104 14.48 21.72 -38.23
C ASP A 104 13.18 21.16 -37.65
N PRO A 105 12.01 21.52 -38.21
CA PRO A 105 10.72 21.00 -37.78
C PRO A 105 10.62 19.47 -37.78
N ASN A 106 11.45 18.78 -38.58
CA ASN A 106 11.49 17.32 -38.71
C ASN A 106 12.72 16.68 -38.02
N SER A 107 13.34 17.38 -37.07
CA SER A 107 14.55 16.90 -36.40
C SER A 107 14.31 15.55 -35.70
N ALA A 108 14.97 14.49 -36.20
CA ALA A 108 15.03 13.20 -35.52
C ALA A 108 15.61 13.33 -34.10
N GLY A 109 16.51 14.30 -33.88
CA GLY A 109 17.06 14.62 -32.58
C GLY A 109 16.04 15.21 -31.60
N ALA A 110 14.99 15.87 -32.10
CA ALA A 110 13.87 16.34 -31.28
C ALA A 110 12.97 15.16 -30.88
N SER A 111 12.61 14.28 -31.82
CA SER A 111 11.80 13.08 -31.54
C SER A 111 12.43 12.19 -30.47
N VAL A 112 13.74 11.90 -30.56
CA VAL A 112 14.45 11.10 -29.54
C VAL A 112 14.38 11.74 -28.14
N LYS A 113 14.47 13.08 -28.06
CA LYS A 113 14.38 13.77 -26.76
C LYS A 113 12.97 13.75 -26.20
N ILE A 114 11.94 13.86 -27.04
CA ILE A 114 10.54 13.73 -26.65
C ILE A 114 10.27 12.32 -26.11
N LEU A 115 10.71 11.29 -26.82
CA LEU A 115 10.62 9.89 -26.39
C LEU A 115 11.29 9.65 -25.02
N ASN A 116 12.49 10.19 -24.84
CA ASN A 116 13.21 10.07 -23.56
C ASN A 116 12.52 10.86 -22.43
N ALA A 117 11.96 12.03 -22.72
CA ALA A 117 11.19 12.82 -21.75
C ALA A 117 9.93 12.05 -21.31
N TYR A 118 9.20 11.47 -22.26
CA TYR A 118 8.04 10.61 -22.00
C TYR A 118 8.39 9.39 -21.14
N ALA A 119 9.47 8.67 -21.48
CA ALA A 119 9.94 7.55 -20.67
C ALA A 119 10.35 7.99 -19.25
N GLY A 120 10.98 9.15 -19.12
CA GLY A 120 11.31 9.77 -17.85
C GLY A 120 10.07 10.06 -16.99
N GLN A 121 9.04 10.68 -17.58
CA GLN A 121 7.77 11.00 -16.90
C GLN A 121 7.09 9.73 -16.38
N LYS A 122 7.07 8.65 -17.16
CA LYS A 122 6.58 7.34 -16.68
C LYS A 122 7.37 6.84 -15.47
N GLY A 123 8.69 6.94 -15.50
CA GLY A 123 9.56 6.57 -14.38
C GLY A 123 9.29 7.39 -13.11
N VAL A 124 8.99 8.68 -13.27
CA VAL A 124 8.59 9.57 -12.17
C VAL A 124 7.23 9.14 -11.59
N ILE A 125 6.21 8.92 -12.42
CA ILE A 125 4.87 8.48 -11.99
C ILE A 125 4.96 7.18 -11.17
N VAL A 126 5.75 6.21 -11.63
CA VAL A 126 5.94 4.93 -10.90
C VAL A 126 6.52 5.16 -9.50
N GLN A 127 7.52 6.03 -9.37
CA GLN A 127 8.14 6.33 -8.08
C GLN A 127 7.19 7.09 -7.15
N LEU A 128 6.43 8.05 -7.66
CA LEU A 128 5.42 8.77 -6.88
C LEU A 128 4.30 7.83 -6.40
N ARG A 129 3.83 6.92 -7.27
CA ARG A 129 2.85 5.88 -6.87
C ARG A 129 3.41 4.94 -5.80
N ARG A 130 4.71 4.61 -5.85
CA ARG A 130 5.34 3.81 -4.79
C ARG A 130 5.32 4.53 -3.44
N ILE A 131 5.57 5.84 -3.42
CA ILE A 131 5.44 6.67 -2.21
C ILE A 131 4.00 6.64 -1.69
N LEU A 132 3.02 6.81 -2.58
CA LEU A 132 1.60 6.78 -2.22
C LEU A 132 1.21 5.45 -1.57
N LEU A 133 1.66 4.33 -2.13
CA LEU A 133 1.44 3.00 -1.57
C LEU A 133 2.05 2.84 -0.18
N GLU A 134 3.27 3.37 0.03
CA GLU A 134 3.94 3.33 1.33
C GLU A 134 3.09 4.03 2.41
N TYR A 135 2.58 5.21 2.12
CA TYR A 135 1.67 5.91 3.03
C TYR A 135 0.36 5.14 3.25
N GLN A 136 -0.27 4.65 2.17
CA GLN A 136 -1.54 3.91 2.29
C GLN A 136 -1.38 2.69 3.19
N SER A 137 -0.20 2.06 3.15
CA SER A 137 0.17 1.01 4.10
C SER A 137 0.18 1.51 5.54
N GLN A 138 0.76 2.69 5.82
CA GLN A 138 0.75 3.29 7.16
C GLN A 138 -0.65 3.49 7.73
N VAL A 139 -1.57 4.04 6.92
CA VAL A 139 -2.97 4.19 7.32
C VAL A 139 -3.62 2.84 7.57
N ALA A 140 -3.36 1.86 6.69
CA ALA A 140 -3.90 0.52 6.86
C ALA A 140 -3.38 -0.17 8.13
N LEU A 141 -2.11 0.06 8.51
CA LEU A 141 -1.51 -0.46 9.74
C LEU A 141 -2.16 0.15 10.99
N PHE A 142 -2.42 1.45 10.98
CA PHE A 142 -3.14 2.12 12.07
C PHE A 142 -4.52 1.53 12.30
N ASP A 143 -5.30 1.37 11.23
CA ASP A 143 -6.62 0.74 11.29
C ASP A 143 -6.54 -0.71 11.77
N LEU A 144 -5.56 -1.47 11.28
CA LEU A 144 -5.32 -2.83 11.72
C LEU A 144 -4.96 -2.90 13.20
N ALA A 145 -4.12 -2.00 13.72
CA ALA A 145 -3.78 -1.94 15.14
C ALA A 145 -5.04 -1.76 16.01
N ARG A 146 -5.94 -0.86 15.60
CA ARG A 146 -7.23 -0.63 16.27
C ARG A 146 -8.12 -1.87 16.23
N LEU A 147 -8.26 -2.49 15.06
CA LEU A 147 -9.08 -3.70 14.89
C LEU A 147 -8.55 -4.87 15.71
N VAL A 148 -7.23 -5.12 15.66
CA VAL A 148 -6.60 -6.19 16.43
C VAL A 148 -6.75 -5.97 17.94
N ARG A 149 -6.64 -4.73 18.41
CA ARG A 149 -6.88 -4.40 19.82
C ARG A 149 -8.32 -4.71 20.23
N GLU A 150 -9.28 -4.38 19.38
CA GLU A 150 -10.70 -4.69 19.64
C GLU A 150 -10.95 -6.20 19.70
N LEU A 151 -10.36 -6.98 18.80
CA LEU A 151 -10.41 -8.44 18.88
C LEU A 151 -9.76 -8.97 20.15
N GLY A 152 -8.65 -8.36 20.60
CA GLY A 152 -8.03 -8.68 21.88
C GLY A 152 -8.93 -8.41 23.08
N ASN A 153 -9.73 -7.34 23.05
CA ASN A 153 -10.72 -7.02 24.09
C ASN A 153 -11.89 -8.01 24.09
N ARG A 154 -12.43 -8.33 22.91
CA ARG A 154 -13.49 -9.34 22.75
C ARG A 154 -13.03 -10.72 23.20
N GLN A 155 -11.82 -11.15 22.82
CA GLN A 155 -11.22 -12.38 23.30
C GLN A 155 -11.03 -12.38 24.83
N THR A 156 -10.75 -11.23 25.44
CA THR A 156 -10.68 -11.10 26.90
C THR A 156 -12.04 -11.32 27.56
N THR A 157 -13.10 -10.79 26.95
CA THR A 157 -14.47 -10.99 27.42
C THR A 157 -14.87 -12.46 27.32
N ASN A 158 -14.65 -13.10 26.15
CA ASN A 158 -14.95 -14.52 25.96
C ASN A 158 -14.18 -15.42 26.94
N LEU A 159 -12.89 -15.11 27.15
CA LEU A 159 -12.03 -15.78 28.13
C LEU A 159 -12.58 -15.68 29.56
N HIS A 160 -13.09 -14.52 29.96
CA HIS A 160 -13.69 -14.35 31.29
C HIS A 160 -14.96 -15.20 31.46
N GLU A 161 -15.79 -15.32 30.43
CA GLU A 161 -16.96 -16.20 30.46
C GLU A 161 -16.56 -17.67 30.60
N ALA A 162 -15.55 -18.13 29.86
CA ALA A 162 -15.02 -19.48 29.95
C ALA A 162 -14.42 -19.78 31.34
N ILE A 163 -13.65 -18.83 31.91
CA ILE A 163 -13.12 -18.94 33.28
C ILE A 163 -14.26 -19.02 34.30
N SER A 164 -15.27 -18.16 34.18
CA SER A 164 -16.43 -18.14 35.09
C SER A 164 -17.18 -19.47 35.06
N LEU A 165 -17.42 -20.02 33.86
CA LEU A 165 -18.09 -21.31 33.70
C LEU A 165 -17.25 -22.45 34.30
N ALA A 166 -15.96 -22.51 33.97
CA ALA A 166 -15.04 -23.53 34.47
C ALA A 166 -14.86 -23.48 36.01
N SER A 167 -14.92 -22.27 36.60
CA SER A 167 -14.69 -22.05 38.03
C SER A 167 -15.97 -22.14 38.88
N SER A 168 -17.14 -22.32 38.27
CA SER A 168 -18.44 -22.35 38.95
C SER A 168 -18.60 -23.49 39.97
N GLY A 169 -17.73 -24.51 39.95
CA GLY A 169 -17.76 -25.67 40.84
C GLY A 169 -18.93 -26.63 40.61
N SER A 170 -20.02 -26.16 40.00
CA SER A 170 -21.21 -26.93 39.63
C SER A 170 -21.20 -27.44 38.20
N PHE A 171 -20.30 -26.92 37.35
CA PHE A 171 -20.25 -27.32 35.95
C PHE A 171 -19.90 -28.79 35.79
N ASN A 172 -20.84 -29.57 35.26
CA ASN A 172 -20.63 -30.96 34.86
C ASN A 172 -20.67 -31.08 33.32
N PRO A 173 -19.52 -31.33 32.66
CA PRO A 173 -19.46 -31.48 31.20
C PRO A 173 -20.38 -32.59 30.64
N GLY A 174 -20.63 -33.64 31.43
CA GLY A 174 -21.49 -34.76 31.03
C GLY A 174 -22.98 -34.42 31.06
N SER A 175 -23.39 -33.47 31.91
CA SER A 175 -24.79 -33.09 32.09
C SER A 175 -24.92 -31.58 32.36
N PRO A 176 -24.52 -30.71 31.41
CA PRO A 176 -24.63 -29.28 31.59
C PRO A 176 -26.10 -28.86 31.64
N THR A 177 -26.42 -27.95 32.55
CA THR A 177 -27.73 -27.31 32.66
C THR A 177 -28.06 -26.53 31.39
N ARG A 178 -29.33 -26.15 31.22
CA ARG A 178 -29.75 -25.37 30.05
C ARG A 178 -28.99 -24.04 29.94
N SER A 179 -28.74 -23.38 31.06
CA SER A 179 -27.98 -22.12 31.11
C SER A 179 -26.54 -22.31 30.67
N GLU A 180 -25.87 -23.37 31.15
CA GLU A 180 -24.49 -23.69 30.78
C GLU A 180 -24.39 -24.09 29.30
N GLN A 181 -25.38 -24.80 28.76
CA GLN A 181 -25.44 -25.10 27.32
C GLN A 181 -25.53 -23.83 26.47
N ILE A 182 -26.35 -22.86 26.87
CA ILE A 182 -26.46 -21.57 26.17
C ILE A 182 -25.14 -20.80 26.27
N SER A 183 -24.50 -20.78 27.44
CA SER A 183 -23.20 -20.13 27.63
C SER A 183 -22.12 -20.75 26.73
N LEU A 184 -22.03 -22.08 26.66
CA LEU A 184 -21.11 -22.78 25.75
C LEU A 184 -21.39 -22.46 24.27
N GLN A 185 -22.67 -22.40 23.88
CA GLN A 185 -23.06 -22.03 22.51
C GLN A 185 -22.61 -20.61 22.17
N LEU A 186 -22.87 -19.65 23.05
CA LEU A 186 -22.46 -18.25 22.88
C LEU A 186 -20.94 -18.13 22.78
N GLN A 187 -20.21 -18.74 23.71
CA GLN A 187 -18.74 -18.75 23.70
C GLN A 187 -18.18 -19.36 22.41
N SER A 188 -18.75 -20.47 21.93
CA SER A 188 -18.30 -21.09 20.68
C SER A 188 -18.56 -20.21 19.46
N ALA A 189 -19.71 -19.54 19.42
CA ALA A 189 -20.07 -18.65 18.31
C ALA A 189 -19.18 -17.40 18.28
N GLU A 190 -18.91 -16.79 19.44
CA GLU A 190 -17.97 -15.66 19.53
C GLU A 190 -16.55 -16.09 19.16
N GLN A 191 -16.09 -17.26 19.62
CA GLN A 191 -14.75 -17.76 19.30
C GLN A 191 -14.60 -18.07 17.79
N GLU A 192 -15.65 -18.55 17.13
CA GLU A 192 -15.68 -18.73 15.67
C GLU A 192 -15.64 -17.40 14.92
N ALA A 193 -16.42 -16.40 15.37
CA ALA A 193 -16.41 -15.06 14.80
C ALA A 193 -15.02 -14.40 14.92
N LEU A 194 -14.41 -14.48 16.11
CA LEU A 194 -13.03 -14.04 16.35
C LEU A 194 -12.04 -14.75 15.41
N GLY A 195 -12.19 -16.07 15.21
CA GLY A 195 -11.38 -16.83 14.26
C GLY A 195 -11.47 -16.29 12.83
N GLY A 196 -12.68 -16.03 12.33
CA GLY A 196 -12.90 -15.49 10.98
C GLY A 196 -12.37 -14.08 10.79
N GLU A 197 -12.56 -13.21 11.78
CA GLU A 197 -12.05 -11.83 11.75
C GLU A 197 -10.52 -11.79 11.82
N VAL A 198 -9.89 -12.61 12.68
CA VAL A 198 -8.44 -12.73 12.75
C VAL A 198 -7.86 -13.28 11.45
N ALA A 199 -8.47 -14.29 10.84
CA ALA A 199 -8.02 -14.82 9.56
C ALA A 199 -8.03 -13.73 8.46
N THR A 200 -9.04 -12.87 8.47
CA THR A 200 -9.14 -11.72 7.56
C THR A 200 -8.00 -10.72 7.79
N ILE A 201 -7.69 -10.41 9.05
CA ILE A 201 -6.57 -9.53 9.41
C ILE A 201 -5.22 -10.13 8.97
N VAL A 202 -4.99 -11.41 9.23
CA VAL A 202 -3.74 -12.09 8.85
C VAL A 202 -3.56 -12.08 7.33
N ASN A 203 -4.63 -12.27 6.56
CA ASN A 203 -4.59 -12.15 5.10
C ASN A 203 -4.26 -10.72 4.66
N LYS A 204 -4.88 -9.70 5.29
CA LYS A 204 -4.57 -8.29 4.99
C LYS A 204 -3.12 -7.94 5.32
N LEU A 205 -2.56 -8.47 6.42
CA LEU A 205 -1.13 -8.30 6.76
C LEU A 205 -0.21 -8.95 5.72
N LYS A 206 -0.60 -10.12 5.20
CA LYS A 206 0.13 -10.81 4.12
C LYS A 206 0.12 -10.02 2.81
N ASP A 207 -0.99 -9.40 2.48
CA ASP A 207 -1.08 -8.57 1.28
C ASP A 207 -0.26 -7.29 1.45
N LEU A 208 -0.39 -6.61 2.60
CA LEU A 208 0.42 -5.44 2.93
C LEU A 208 1.92 -5.75 2.91
N SER A 209 2.37 -6.86 3.51
CA SER A 209 3.80 -7.22 3.55
C SER A 209 4.41 -7.43 2.17
N LYS A 210 3.61 -7.89 1.19
CA LYS A 210 4.04 -8.01 -0.22
C LYS A 210 4.05 -6.66 -0.91
N LEU A 211 3.02 -5.85 -0.66
CA LEU A 211 2.84 -4.56 -1.31
C LEU A 211 3.92 -3.56 -0.88
N THR A 212 4.41 -3.69 0.34
CA THR A 212 5.51 -2.89 0.90
C THR A 212 6.84 -3.64 0.93
N GLU A 213 7.07 -4.56 -0.01
CA GLU A 213 8.35 -5.26 -0.08
C GLU A 213 9.51 -4.27 -0.29
N GLY A 214 10.55 -4.39 0.55
CA GLY A 214 11.68 -3.46 0.57
C GLY A 214 11.38 -2.10 1.23
N SER A 215 10.21 -1.93 1.86
CA SER A 215 9.92 -0.76 2.70
C SER A 215 10.84 -0.72 3.94
N PRO A 216 11.22 0.47 4.42
CA PRO A 216 11.85 0.61 5.73
C PRO A 216 10.91 0.21 6.89
N ASP A 217 9.58 0.28 6.70
CA ASP A 217 8.63 -0.16 7.72
C ASP A 217 8.45 -1.68 7.71
N GLN A 218 8.96 -2.31 8.77
CA GLN A 218 8.93 -3.76 8.95
C GLN A 218 7.73 -4.25 9.76
N ARG A 219 6.82 -3.37 10.20
CA ARG A 219 5.65 -3.75 11.00
C ARG A 219 4.74 -4.79 10.33
N PRO A 220 4.34 -4.67 9.03
CA PRO A 220 3.50 -5.68 8.39
C PRO A 220 4.13 -7.07 8.43
N THR A 221 5.41 -7.16 8.07
CA THR A 221 6.17 -8.42 8.04
C THR A 221 6.33 -8.99 9.44
N LYS A 222 6.77 -8.19 10.42
CA LYS A 222 6.94 -8.63 11.81
C LYS A 222 5.62 -9.09 12.43
N ALA A 223 4.52 -8.40 12.15
CA ALA A 223 3.20 -8.79 12.65
C ALA A 223 2.73 -10.11 12.03
N LEU A 224 2.91 -10.27 10.71
CA LEU A 224 2.58 -11.51 10.00
C LEU A 224 3.40 -12.70 10.51
N GLU A 225 4.72 -12.53 10.62
CA GLU A 225 5.63 -13.53 11.19
C GLU A 225 5.21 -13.91 12.60
N TYR A 226 4.97 -12.92 13.47
CA TYR A 226 4.55 -13.18 14.84
C TYR A 226 3.20 -13.91 14.93
N ALA A 227 2.23 -13.58 14.08
CA ALA A 227 0.95 -14.28 14.01
C ALA A 227 1.12 -15.76 13.59
N ASN A 228 2.03 -16.03 12.66
CA ASN A 228 2.34 -17.38 12.17
C ASN A 228 3.10 -18.20 13.22
N GLU A 229 4.17 -17.65 13.79
CA GLU A 229 5.00 -18.32 14.80
C GLU A 229 4.23 -18.63 16.07
N SER A 230 3.37 -17.71 16.50
CA SER A 230 2.48 -17.92 17.64
C SER A 230 1.38 -18.94 17.35
N LYS A 231 1.17 -19.32 16.08
CA LYS A 231 0.08 -20.17 15.60
C LYS A 231 -1.28 -19.64 16.06
N LEU A 232 -1.54 -18.36 15.83
CA LEU A 232 -2.72 -17.67 16.32
C LEU A 232 -4.02 -18.34 15.84
N ASN A 233 -4.15 -18.60 14.54
CA ASN A 233 -5.33 -19.25 13.97
C ASN A 233 -5.54 -20.66 14.55
N ASP A 234 -4.46 -21.43 14.73
CA ASP A 234 -4.56 -22.75 15.36
C ASP A 234 -5.04 -22.66 16.82
N ALA A 235 -4.60 -21.64 17.56
CA ALA A 235 -5.03 -21.44 18.94
C ALA A 235 -6.51 -21.06 19.01
N LEU A 236 -6.98 -20.16 18.13
CA LEU A 236 -8.40 -19.80 18.03
C LEU A 236 -9.26 -21.02 17.67
N GLN A 237 -8.85 -21.81 16.67
CA GLN A 237 -9.59 -23.01 16.27
C GLN A 237 -9.63 -24.06 17.39
N LYS A 238 -8.50 -24.30 18.06
CA LYS A 238 -8.47 -25.22 19.20
C LYS A 238 -9.37 -24.76 20.34
N ALA A 239 -9.46 -23.46 20.61
CA ALA A 239 -10.41 -22.95 21.60
C ALA A 239 -11.85 -23.32 21.23
N VAL A 240 -12.26 -23.16 19.96
CA VAL A 240 -13.59 -23.59 19.47
C VAL A 240 -13.80 -25.09 19.71
N ASP A 241 -12.84 -25.92 19.30
CA ASP A 241 -12.95 -27.38 19.40
C ASP A 241 -13.06 -27.85 20.86
N GLU A 242 -12.33 -27.20 21.77
CA GLU A 242 -12.38 -27.47 23.20
C GLU A 242 -13.69 -27.00 23.84
N ILE A 243 -14.23 -25.83 23.46
CA ILE A 243 -15.55 -25.35 23.94
C ILE A 243 -16.65 -26.30 23.47
N LYS A 244 -16.68 -26.66 22.18
CA LYS A 244 -17.66 -27.61 21.63
C LYS A 244 -17.53 -29.00 22.26
N GLY A 245 -16.29 -29.41 22.56
CA GLY A 245 -15.97 -30.60 23.33
C GLY A 245 -16.29 -30.52 24.82
N LYS A 246 -16.82 -29.39 25.30
CA LYS A 246 -17.13 -29.08 26.71
C LYS A 246 -15.91 -29.14 27.64
N ARG A 247 -14.71 -29.05 27.08
CA ARG A 247 -13.42 -29.01 27.79
C ARG A 247 -13.04 -27.56 28.05
N VAL A 248 -13.90 -26.84 28.78
CA VAL A 248 -13.80 -25.38 28.99
C VAL A 248 -12.44 -24.97 29.57
N MET A 249 -11.90 -25.74 30.51
CA MET A 249 -10.61 -25.41 31.12
C MET A 249 -9.44 -25.50 30.12
N SER A 250 -9.51 -26.41 29.15
CA SER A 250 -8.53 -26.52 28.08
C SER A 250 -8.68 -25.34 27.10
N ALA A 251 -9.92 -24.98 26.75
CA ALA A 251 -10.22 -23.82 25.90
C ALA A 251 -9.61 -22.51 26.45
N VAL A 252 -9.77 -22.25 27.75
CA VAL A 252 -9.21 -21.07 28.44
C VAL A 252 -7.71 -20.90 28.19
N SER A 253 -6.94 -21.99 28.11
CA SER A 253 -5.50 -21.91 27.85
C SER A 253 -5.21 -21.40 26.42
N PHE A 254 -6.00 -21.83 25.44
CA PHE A 254 -5.88 -21.39 24.05
C PHE A 254 -6.40 -19.96 23.88
N GLU A 255 -7.53 -19.61 24.50
CA GLU A 255 -8.08 -18.25 24.50
C GLU A 255 -7.12 -17.24 25.12
N LYS A 256 -6.48 -17.58 26.25
CA LYS A 256 -5.45 -16.74 26.88
C LYS A 256 -4.27 -16.53 25.93
N LYS A 257 -3.78 -17.60 25.30
CA LYS A 257 -2.71 -17.51 24.30
C LYS A 257 -3.11 -16.60 23.14
N SER A 258 -4.31 -16.77 22.59
CA SER A 258 -4.83 -15.95 21.50
C SER A 258 -4.93 -14.48 21.89
N ARG A 259 -5.47 -14.18 23.08
CA ARG A 259 -5.52 -12.82 23.63
C ARG A 259 -4.13 -12.21 23.71
N ASP A 260 -3.19 -12.88 24.37
CA ASP A 260 -1.84 -12.33 24.58
C ASP A 260 -1.14 -12.06 23.24
N THR A 261 -1.33 -12.94 22.26
CA THR A 261 -0.85 -12.73 20.89
C THR A 261 -1.52 -11.53 20.23
N LEU A 262 -2.85 -11.39 20.31
CA LEU A 262 -3.57 -10.24 19.73
C LEU A 262 -3.10 -8.91 20.31
N TRP A 263 -2.91 -8.84 21.62
CA TRP A 263 -2.40 -7.62 22.27
C TRP A 263 -0.98 -7.28 21.82
N LYS A 264 -0.12 -8.29 21.65
CA LYS A 264 1.23 -8.05 21.12
C LYS A 264 1.22 -7.68 19.63
N LEU A 265 0.32 -8.25 18.83
CA LEU A 265 0.11 -7.83 17.44
C LEU A 265 -0.34 -6.37 17.35
N ALA A 266 -1.33 -5.96 18.15
CA ALA A 266 -1.76 -4.56 18.21
C ALA A 266 -0.57 -3.64 18.51
N LYS A 267 0.28 -4.00 19.48
CA LYS A 267 1.47 -3.24 19.83
C LYS A 267 2.51 -3.18 18.70
N ILE A 268 2.67 -4.24 17.91
CA ILE A 268 3.58 -4.24 16.75
C ILE A 268 3.05 -3.28 15.67
N LEU A 269 1.73 -3.22 15.49
CA LEU A 269 1.06 -2.47 14.43
C LEU A 269 0.81 -1.00 14.80
N GLU A 270 0.85 -0.66 16.09
CA GLU A 270 0.63 0.70 16.56
C GLU A 270 1.58 1.70 15.86
N PRO A 271 1.05 2.87 15.44
CA PRO A 271 1.90 3.96 14.99
C PRO A 271 2.73 4.46 16.17
N GLU A 272 3.88 5.02 15.86
CA GLU A 272 4.59 5.84 16.82
C GLU A 272 3.78 7.14 17.06
N LYS A 273 3.94 7.74 18.26
CA LYS A 273 2.99 8.77 18.73
C LYS A 273 3.10 10.05 17.90
N GLY A 274 1.97 10.47 17.31
CA GLY A 274 1.81 11.82 16.70
C GLY A 274 1.83 11.84 15.17
N ASP A 275 1.87 10.66 14.53
CA ASP A 275 2.45 10.57 13.18
C ASP A 275 1.44 10.62 12.03
N LEU A 276 0.19 10.20 12.28
CA LEU A 276 -0.81 10.03 11.22
C LEU A 276 -1.37 11.36 10.69
N GLU A 277 -1.71 12.31 11.57
CA GLU A 277 -2.35 13.58 11.18
C GLU A 277 -1.43 14.45 10.31
N GLN A 278 -0.13 14.40 10.56
CA GLN A 278 0.88 15.15 9.81
C GLN A 278 1.21 14.52 8.44
N MET A 279 1.06 13.20 8.28
CA MET A 279 1.26 12.54 6.99
C MET A 279 0.07 12.74 6.02
N VAL A 280 -1.14 13.02 6.52
CA VAL A 280 -2.35 13.26 5.70
C VAL A 280 -2.18 14.47 4.78
N GLU A 281 -1.61 15.58 5.25
CA GLU A 281 -1.44 16.79 4.43
C GLU A 281 -0.42 16.59 3.29
N ALA A 282 0.59 15.75 3.52
CA ALA A 282 1.56 15.39 2.49
C ALA A 282 0.96 14.51 1.38
N LEU A 283 -0.11 13.76 1.69
CA LEU A 283 -0.80 12.86 0.76
C LEU A 283 -1.53 13.61 -0.36
N GLU A 284 -2.34 14.60 0.02
CA GLU A 284 -3.16 15.35 -0.95
C GLU A 284 -2.27 16.02 -1.99
N ARG A 285 -1.08 16.46 -1.58
CA ARG A 285 -0.08 17.04 -2.49
C ARG A 285 0.52 16.01 -3.44
N LEU A 286 0.72 14.77 -2.99
CA LEU A 286 1.32 13.72 -3.81
C LEU A 286 0.37 13.23 -4.91
N GLU A 287 -0.91 13.04 -4.59
CA GLU A 287 -1.93 12.66 -5.58
C GLU A 287 -2.06 13.73 -6.67
N ASP A 288 -2.12 15.01 -6.28
CA ASP A 288 -2.12 16.14 -7.23
C ASP A 288 -0.87 16.18 -8.12
N ILE A 289 0.31 15.88 -7.57
CA ILE A 289 1.56 15.78 -8.36
C ILE A 289 1.49 14.61 -9.34
N ILE A 290 0.97 13.45 -8.94
CA ILE A 290 0.82 12.27 -9.81
C ILE A 290 -0.13 12.57 -10.96
N ASP A 291 -1.29 13.14 -10.67
CA ASP A 291 -2.29 13.46 -11.68
C ASP A 291 -1.76 14.47 -12.70
N LYS A 292 -1.08 15.52 -12.22
CA LYS A 292 -0.44 16.50 -13.09
C LYS A 292 0.67 15.88 -13.93
N GLU A 293 1.50 14.98 -13.38
CA GLU A 293 2.57 14.33 -14.13
C GLU A 293 1.98 13.41 -15.21
N ALA A 294 0.88 12.71 -14.91
CA ALA A 294 0.14 11.90 -15.88
C ALA A 294 -0.47 12.73 -17.01
N GLU A 295 -1.00 13.93 -16.73
CA GLU A 295 -1.50 14.83 -17.76
C GLU A 295 -0.39 15.31 -18.72
N ILE A 296 0.81 15.59 -18.19
CA ILE A 296 1.96 15.98 -19.02
C ILE A 296 2.49 14.78 -19.80
N GLU A 297 2.53 13.60 -19.20
CA GLU A 297 2.96 12.36 -19.85
C GLU A 297 2.11 12.06 -21.09
N GLN A 298 0.79 12.05 -20.97
CA GLN A 298 -0.13 11.93 -22.11
C GLN A 298 0.02 13.07 -23.12
N GLY A 299 0.32 14.27 -22.62
CA GLY A 299 0.57 15.44 -23.45
C GLY A 299 1.89 15.39 -24.23
N THR A 300 2.87 14.65 -23.73
CA THR A 300 4.19 14.45 -24.33
C THR A 300 4.17 13.27 -25.30
N GLU A 301 3.40 12.21 -24.99
CA GLU A 301 3.11 11.10 -25.90
C GLU A 301 2.52 11.57 -27.23
N LYS A 302 1.60 12.54 -27.18
CA LYS A 302 0.98 13.13 -28.38
C LYS A 302 1.94 13.99 -29.21
N LEU A 303 3.18 14.16 -28.75
CA LEU A 303 4.25 14.86 -29.47
C LEU A 303 5.28 13.88 -30.05
N ASP A 304 5.10 12.58 -29.89
CA ASP A 304 5.80 11.54 -30.68
C ASP A 304 4.98 11.22 -31.94
#